data_AF-A0A521YCU4-F1
#
_entry.id   AF-A0A521YCU4-F1
#
_cell.length_a   1.000
_cell.length_b   1.000
_cell.length_c   1.000
_cell.angle_alpha   90.00
_cell.angle_beta   90.00
_cell.angle_gamma   90.00
#
_symmetry.space_group_name_H-M   'P 1'
#
loop_
_entity.id
_entity.type
_entity.pdbx_description
1 polymer ?
#
loop_
_entity_poly.entity_id
_entity_poly.type
_entity_poly.pdbx_seq_one_letter_code
_entity_poly.pdbx_strand_id
1 'polypeptide(L)' 'EAALQPFIHHYNWHRPHSALAHQPPMIRIPAVNNVLQLNS' A
#
# COMPACT_ATOMS: atom_id res chain seq x y z
N GLU A 1 8.76 18.81 5.19
CA GLU A 1 8.02 17.53 5.28
C GLU A 1 8.94 16.32 5.54
N ALA A 2 9.88 16.40 6.49
CA ALA A 2 10.86 15.32 6.69
C ALA A 2 10.26 14.02 7.27
N ALA A 3 9.11 14.11 7.95
CA ALA A 3 8.43 12.96 8.58
C ALA A 3 7.44 12.22 7.67
N LEU A 4 7.10 12.78 6.50
CA LEU A 4 6.08 12.21 5.63
C LEU A 4 6.55 10.89 4.99
N GLN A 5 7.78 10.87 4.47
CA GLN A 5 8.37 9.69 3.86
C GLN A 5 8.41 8.47 4.80
N PRO A 6 8.96 8.57 6.03
CA PRO A 6 8.97 7.44 6.95
C PRO A 6 7.55 7.01 7.39
N PHE A 7 6.62 7.97 7.51
CA PHE A 7 5.22 7.66 7.82
C PHE A 7 4.56 6.81 6.71
N ILE A 8 4.70 7.22 5.45
CA ILE A 8 4.12 6.50 4.30
C ILE A 8 4.70 5.10 4.17
N HIS A 9 6.01 4.95 4.35
CA HIS A 9 6.65 3.63 4.33
C HIS A 9 6.09 2.72 5.43
N HIS A 10 6.02 3.21 6.67
CA HIS A 10 5.46 2.45 7.78
C HIS A 10 3.99 2.07 7.56
N TYR A 11 3.17 3.00 7.08
CA TYR A 11 1.76 2.75 6.82
C TYR A 11 1.53 1.69 5.75
N ASN A 12 2.26 1.75 4.64
CA ASN A 12 2.05 0.85 3.51
C ASN A 12 2.62 -0.55 3.77
N TRP A 13 3.79 -0.64 4.42
CA TRP A 13 4.57 -1.88 4.50
C TRP A 13 4.48 -2.61 5.84
N HIS A 14 4.18 -1.90 6.93
CA HIS A 14 4.28 -2.46 8.27
C HIS A 14 2.97 -2.44 9.06
N ARG A 15 2.03 -1.54 8.73
CA ARG A 15 0.81 -1.38 9.51
C ARG A 15 -0.12 -2.59 9.32
N PRO A 16 -0.45 -3.37 10.38
CA PRO A 16 -1.37 -4.48 10.25
C PRO A 16 -2.78 -4.00 9.92
N HIS A 17 -3.47 -4.71 9.04
CA HIS A 17 -4.83 -4.39 8.62
C HIS A 17 -5.76 -5.60 8.87
N SER A 18 -6.72 -5.48 9.78
CA SER A 18 -7.58 -6.61 10.17
C SER A 18 -8.41 -7.16 9.01
N ALA A 19 -8.84 -6.31 8.07
CA ALA A 19 -9.52 -6.74 6.86
C ALA A 19 -8.63 -7.51 5.86
N LEU A 20 -7.31 -7.55 6.10
CA LEU A 20 -6.33 -8.28 5.28
C LEU A 20 -5.65 -9.40 6.07
N ALA A 21 -6.33 -10.01 7.04
CA ALA A 21 -5.73 -11.01 7.93
C ALA A 21 -4.45 -10.51 8.62
N HIS A 22 -4.43 -9.23 9.02
CA HIS A 22 -3.30 -8.52 9.62
C HIS A 22 -2.09 -8.30 8.70
N GLN A 23 -2.24 -8.51 7.39
CA GLN A 23 -1.24 -8.13 6.39
C GLN A 23 -1.24 -6.61 6.15
N PRO A 24 -0.11 -6.04 5.70
CA PRO A 24 0.01 -4.61 5.47
C PRO A 24 -0.76 -4.17 4.21
N PRO A 25 -1.26 -2.92 4.13
CA PRO A 25 -2.03 -2.39 3.00
C PRO A 25 -1.52 -2.73 1.61
N MET A 26 -0.20 -2.79 1.44
CA MET A 26 0.43 -2.93 0.13
C MET A 26 0.31 -4.33 -0.49
N ILE A 27 -0.05 -5.37 0.28
CA ILE A 27 -0.42 -6.68 -0.27
C ILE A 27 -1.59 -6.62 -1.25
N ARG A 28 -2.46 -5.62 -1.11
CA ARG A 28 -3.59 -5.42 -2.03
C ARG A 28 -3.16 -4.99 -3.43
N ILE A 29 -1.93 -4.54 -3.59
CA ILE A 29 -1.39 -4.19 -4.91
C ILE A 29 -0.99 -5.52 -5.54
N PRO A 30 -1.76 -6.05 -6.52
CA PRO A 30 -1.26 -7.14 -7.34
C PRO A 30 0.04 -6.64 -7.97
N ALA A 31 0.98 -7.51 -8.35
CA ALA A 31 2.22 -7.10 -9.02
C ALA A 31 2.05 -6.35 -10.38
N VAL A 32 0.85 -5.83 -10.66
CA VAL A 32 0.36 -5.30 -11.92
C VAL A 32 -0.36 -3.97 -11.65
N ASN A 33 0.39 -2.88 -11.83
CA ASN A 33 -0.04 -1.62 -12.45
C ASN A 33 -1.53 -1.23 -12.37
N ASN A 34 -1.98 -0.74 -11.22
CA ASN A 34 -3.37 -0.29 -11.00
C ASN A 34 -3.73 1.05 -11.69
N VAL A 35 -2.88 1.59 -12.58
CA VAL A 35 -3.09 2.92 -13.21
C VAL A 35 -3.09 2.86 -14.75
N LEU A 36 -2.66 1.76 -15.37
CA LEU A 36 -2.61 1.65 -16.84
C LEU A 36 -3.86 1.02 -17.48
N GLN A 37 -4.85 0.56 -16.71
CA GLN A 37 -6.03 -0.14 -17.25
C GLN A 37 -7.35 0.65 -17.09
N LEU A 38 -7.28 1.99 -17.08
CA LEU A 38 -8.48 2.84 -17.05
C LEU A 38 -8.73 3.63 -18.33
N ASN A 39 -7.93 3.45 -19.38
CA ASN A 39 -8.24 3.95 -20.74
C ASN A 39 -7.65 3.00 -21.80
N SER A 40 -8.46 2.07 -22.30
CA SER A 40 -8.25 1.36 -23.57
C SER A 40 -9.60 1.23 -24.26
#